data_AF-A0A534YZQ2-F1
#
_entry.id   AF-A0A534YZQ2-F1
#
_cell.length_a   1.000
_cell.length_b   1.000
_cell.length_c   1.000
_cell.angle_alpha   90.00
_cell.angle_beta   90.00
_cell.angle_gamma   90.00
#
_symmetry.space_group_name_H-M   'P 1'
#
loop_
_entity.id
_entity.type
_entity.pdbx_description
1 polymer ?
#
loop_
_entity_poly.entity_id
_entity_poly.type
_entity_poly.pdbx_seq_one_letter_code
_entity_poly.pdbx_strand_id
1 'polypeptide(L)'
;MIVAWPDEGLRQIAVDSSTYVVILTHDPKFDLPALRSVLNEDAGYIGAIGSRKTNQNRFDALRAEGFTEEQLSRVHGPIGLDLGGRGADVTALGILAEVTAVRFGGSGSP
;
A
#
# COMPACT_ATOMS: atom_id res chain seq x y z
N MET A 1 -2.75 19.21 -2.66
CA MET A 1 -2.53 18.66 -1.31
C MET A 1 -3.87 18.66 -0.59
N ILE A 2 -4.31 17.51 -0.09
CA ILE A 2 -5.53 17.38 0.73
C ILE A 2 -5.09 17.27 2.19
N VAL A 3 -5.72 18.02 3.09
CA VAL A 3 -5.45 17.96 4.53
C VAL A 3 -6.71 17.45 5.22
N ALA A 4 -6.76 16.15 5.48
CA ALA A 4 -7.90 15.45 6.05
C ALA A 4 -7.44 14.12 6.67
N TRP A 5 -8.32 13.42 7.39
CA TRP A 5 -8.07 12.02 7.73
C TRP A 5 -7.98 11.16 6.46
N PRO A 6 -7.23 10.04 6.45
CA PRO A 6 -6.98 9.28 5.22
C PRO A 6 -8.27 8.82 4.52
N ASP A 7 -9.25 8.34 5.27
CA ASP A 7 -10.55 7.92 4.74
C ASP A 7 -11.35 9.12 4.19
N GLU A 8 -11.31 10.27 4.85
CA GLU A 8 -11.94 11.52 4.38
C GLU A 8 -11.28 12.06 3.11
N GLY A 9 -9.95 12.00 3.03
CA GLY A 9 -9.18 12.44 1.87
C GLY A 9 -9.39 11.52 0.67
N LEU A 10 -9.39 10.21 0.89
CA LEU A 10 -9.60 9.23 -0.18
C LEU A 10 -11.01 9.28 -0.77
N ARG A 11 -12.05 9.58 0.04
CA ARG A 11 -13.42 9.81 -0.47
C ARG A 11 -13.54 10.96 -1.48
N GLN A 12 -12.55 11.86 -1.53
CA GLN A 12 -12.52 12.98 -2.48
C GLN A 12 -11.84 12.63 -3.80
N ILE A 13 -11.28 11.42 -3.92
CA ILE A 13 -10.53 10.95 -5.08
C ILE A 13 -11.29 9.75 -5.66
N ALA A 14 -11.55 9.78 -6.97
CA ALA A 14 -12.02 8.59 -7.66
C ALA A 14 -10.86 7.60 -7.77
N VAL A 15 -10.97 6.46 -7.10
CA VAL A 15 -9.96 5.40 -7.12
C VAL A 15 -10.37 4.34 -8.14
N ASP A 16 -9.52 4.12 -9.13
CA ASP A 16 -9.74 3.15 -10.20
C ASP A 16 -8.47 2.34 -10.51
N SER A 17 -8.53 1.49 -11.53
CA SER A 17 -7.40 0.64 -11.95
C SER A 17 -6.18 1.41 -12.45
N SER A 18 -6.31 2.71 -12.73
CA SER A 18 -5.18 3.59 -13.06
C SER A 18 -4.58 4.27 -11.83
N THR A 19 -5.19 4.11 -10.65
CA THR A 19 -4.79 4.74 -9.39
C THR A 19 -3.83 3.85 -8.60
N TYR A 20 -2.70 4.43 -8.19
CA TYR A 20 -1.65 3.76 -7.42
C TYR A 20 -1.55 4.42 -6.04
N VAL A 21 -1.84 3.66 -4.99
CA VAL A 21 -1.88 4.18 -3.61
C VAL A 21 -0.66 3.71 -2.84
N VAL A 22 0.05 4.67 -2.25
CA VAL A 22 1.26 4.44 -1.46
C VAL A 22 1.07 4.99 -0.05
N ILE A 23 1.06 4.11 0.94
CA ILE A 23 0.85 4.45 2.36
C ILE A 23 2.21 4.50 3.06
N LEU A 24 2.67 5.71 3.38
CA LEU A 24 3.99 6.01 3.95
C LEU A 24 3.94 6.31 5.46
N THR A 25 3.05 5.65 6.20
CA THR A 25 2.95 5.78 7.66
C THR A 25 2.99 4.40 8.34
N HIS A 26 3.48 4.39 9.59
CA HIS A 26 3.52 3.20 10.44
C HIS A 26 2.56 3.30 11.63
N ASP A 27 1.78 4.38 11.72
CA ASP A 27 0.79 4.57 12.79
C ASP A 27 -0.54 3.91 12.39
N PRO A 28 -1.01 2.89 13.15
CA PRO A 28 -2.29 2.21 12.92
C PRO A 28 -3.51 3.13 12.84
N LYS A 29 -3.43 4.31 13.47
CA LYS A 29 -4.50 5.32 13.41
C LYS A 29 -4.69 5.90 12.01
N PHE A 30 -3.68 5.79 11.15
CA PHE A 30 -3.71 6.35 9.80
C PHE A 30 -3.63 5.25 8.72
N ASP A 31 -2.79 4.23 8.91
CA ASP A 31 -2.64 3.18 7.88
C ASP A 31 -3.90 2.29 7.75
N LEU A 32 -4.56 1.92 8.85
CA LEU A 32 -5.77 1.10 8.80
C LEU A 32 -6.94 1.82 8.13
N PRO A 33 -7.29 3.08 8.48
CA PRO A 33 -8.31 3.82 7.74
C PRO A 33 -7.99 3.98 6.25
N ALA A 34 -6.72 4.21 5.89
CA ALA A 34 -6.30 4.28 4.50
C ALA A 34 -6.53 2.95 3.78
N LEU A 35 -6.06 1.84 4.35
CA LEU A 35 -6.24 0.49 3.80
C LEU A 35 -7.71 0.13 3.62
N ARG A 36 -8.54 0.34 4.65
CA ARG A 36 -10.00 0.09 4.59
C ARG A 36 -10.66 0.81 3.42
N SER A 37 -10.21 2.03 3.16
CA SER A 37 -10.80 2.90 2.13
C SER A 37 -10.42 2.49 0.71
N VAL A 38 -9.29 1.80 0.52
CA VAL A 38 -8.80 1.42 -0.84
C VAL A 38 -8.96 -0.05 -1.14
N LEU A 39 -9.06 -0.92 -0.13
CA LEU A 39 -9.21 -2.37 -0.29
C LEU A 39 -10.54 -2.79 -0.93
N ASN A 40 -11.56 -1.93 -0.85
CA ASN A 40 -12.86 -2.13 -1.50
C ASN A 40 -12.94 -1.47 -2.88
N GLU A 41 -11.91 -0.72 -3.29
CA GLU A 41 -11.86 0.00 -4.57
C GLU A 41 -11.02 -0.80 -5.59
N ASP A 42 -11.09 -0.40 -6.86
CA ASP A 42 -10.35 -1.05 -7.96
C ASP A 42 -8.93 -0.48 -8.15
N ALA A 43 -8.27 -0.04 -7.07
CA ALA A 43 -6.91 0.49 -7.16
C ALA A 43 -5.96 -0.49 -7.89
N GLY A 44 -5.25 0.01 -8.91
CA GLY A 44 -4.28 -0.76 -9.69
C GLY A 44 -3.04 -1.20 -8.89
N TYR A 45 -2.81 -0.56 -7.75
CA TYR A 45 -1.75 -0.92 -6.80
C TYR A 45 -2.02 -0.34 -5.42
N ILE A 46 -1.76 -1.15 -4.38
CA ILE A 46 -1.82 -0.72 -2.99
C ILE A 46 -0.52 -1.15 -2.32
N GLY A 47 0.28 -0.18 -1.89
CA GLY A 47 1.54 -0.45 -1.19
C GLY A 47 1.59 0.21 0.17
N ALA A 48 2.13 -0.50 1.17
CA ALA A 48 2.28 0.01 2.52
C ALA A 48 3.70 -0.21 3.07
N ILE A 49 4.32 0.86 3.60
CA ILE A 49 5.58 0.73 4.33
C ILE A 49 5.36 0.00 5.65
N GLY A 50 6.41 -0.67 6.13
CA GLY A 50 6.40 -1.32 7.44
C GLY A 50 7.17 -2.62 7.41
N SER A 51 7.64 -3.05 8.57
CA SER A 51 8.26 -4.37 8.71
C SER A 51 7.25 -5.47 8.38
N ARG A 52 7.72 -6.69 8.08
CA ARG A 52 6.85 -7.87 7.92
C ARG A 52 5.89 -8.06 9.11
N LYS A 53 6.39 -7.84 10.33
CA LYS A 53 5.58 -7.88 11.55
C LYS A 53 4.49 -6.81 11.58
N THR A 54 4.83 -5.58 11.16
CA THR A 54 3.87 -4.48 11.07
C THR A 54 2.75 -4.81 10.09
N ASN A 55 3.09 -5.34 8.92
CA ASN A 55 2.09 -5.73 7.91
C ASN A 55 1.20 -6.88 8.41
N GLN A 56 1.79 -7.89 9.06
CA GLN A 56 1.01 -8.99 9.64
C GLN A 56 -0.01 -8.48 10.66
N ASN A 57 0.40 -7.61 11.59
CA ASN A 57 -0.50 -7.04 12.59
C ASN A 57 -1.66 -6.26 11.94
N ARG A 58 -1.41 -5.51 10.86
CA ARG A 58 -2.48 -4.81 10.12
C ARG A 58 -3.43 -5.78 9.45
N PHE A 59 -2.90 -6.81 8.80
CA PHE A 59 -3.72 -7.81 8.13
C PHE A 59 -4.57 -8.58 9.15
N ASP A 60 -4.03 -8.91 10.32
CA ASP A 60 -4.79 -9.54 11.40
C ASP A 60 -5.95 -8.65 11.89
N ALA A 61 -5.71 -7.34 12.03
CA ALA A 61 -6.76 -6.39 12.37
C ALA A 61 -7.84 -6.30 11.28
N LEU A 62 -7.45 -6.22 10.01
CA LEU A 62 -8.39 -6.15 8.88
C LEU A 62 -9.16 -7.47 8.69
N ARG A 63 -8.54 -8.63 8.92
CA ARG A 63 -9.23 -9.92 8.94
C ARG A 63 -10.32 -9.96 10.00
N ALA A 64 -10.03 -9.46 11.20
CA ALA A 64 -11.01 -9.39 12.29
C ALA A 64 -12.20 -8.48 11.94
N GLU A 65 -12.03 -7.56 11.00
CA GLU A 65 -13.08 -6.69 10.46
C GLU A 65 -13.80 -7.28 9.24
N GLY A 66 -13.39 -8.45 8.76
CA GLY A 66 -14.05 -9.18 7.67
C GLY A 66 -13.44 -9.00 6.28
N PHE A 67 -12.29 -8.35 6.15
CA PHE A 67 -11.56 -8.31 4.87
C PHE A 67 -11.06 -9.70 4.48
N THR A 68 -11.24 -10.08 3.21
CA THR A 68 -10.87 -11.41 2.72
C THR A 68 -9.37 -11.50 2.42
N GLU A 69 -8.82 -12.72 2.36
CA GLU A 69 -7.43 -12.91 1.96
C GLU A 69 -7.17 -12.41 0.53
N GLU A 70 -8.16 -12.50 -0.37
CA GLU A 70 -8.06 -11.96 -1.73
C GLU A 70 -7.86 -10.44 -1.69
N GLN A 71 -8.63 -9.72 -0.86
CA GLN A 71 -8.47 -8.28 -0.71
C GLN A 71 -7.10 -7.94 -0.12
N LEU A 72 -6.69 -8.64 0.94
CA LEU A 72 -5.41 -8.40 1.62
C LEU A 72 -4.20 -8.74 0.74
N SER A 73 -4.33 -9.74 -0.14
CA SER A 73 -3.27 -10.15 -1.07
C SER A 73 -2.90 -9.07 -2.09
N ARG A 74 -3.78 -8.07 -2.29
CA ARG A 74 -3.51 -6.91 -3.17
C ARG A 74 -2.53 -5.92 -2.56
N VAL A 75 -2.24 -6.02 -1.26
CA VAL A 75 -1.38 -5.07 -0.56
C VAL A 75 0.08 -5.52 -0.60
N HIS A 76 0.93 -4.71 -1.22
CA HIS A 76 2.37 -4.87 -1.23
C HIS A 76 2.96 -4.39 0.10
N GLY A 77 3.39 -5.33 0.94
CA GLY A 77 3.90 -5.04 2.28
C GLY A 77 4.97 -6.05 2.75
N PRO A 78 6.23 -5.64 2.99
CA PRO A 78 6.76 -4.29 2.83
C PRO A 78 6.74 -3.84 1.37
N ILE A 79 6.38 -2.58 1.13
CA ILE A 79 6.36 -1.97 -0.20
C ILE A 79 7.78 -1.76 -0.76
N GLY A 80 7.92 -1.90 -2.08
CA GLY A 80 9.11 -1.62 -2.85
C GLY A 80 9.99 -2.84 -3.12
N LEU A 81 10.70 -2.82 -4.25
CA LEU A 81 11.67 -3.86 -4.58
C LEU A 81 12.86 -3.84 -3.61
N ASP A 82 13.43 -5.02 -3.35
CA ASP A 82 14.62 -5.16 -2.52
C ASP A 82 15.87 -4.68 -3.27
N LEU A 83 16.27 -3.45 -2.99
CA LEU A 83 17.49 -2.83 -3.53
C LEU A 83 18.68 -2.93 -2.54
N GLY A 84 18.52 -3.65 -1.43
CA GLY A 84 19.57 -3.88 -0.42
C GLY A 84 19.91 -2.71 0.51
N GLY A 85 19.36 -1.51 0.29
CA GLY A 85 19.61 -0.32 1.12
C GLY A 85 18.48 0.01 2.11
N ARG A 86 18.74 0.94 3.04
CA ARG A 86 17.79 1.37 4.09
C ARG A 86 17.50 2.87 4.10
N GLY A 87 18.03 3.61 3.13
CA GLY A 87 17.84 5.06 3.00
C GLY A 87 16.45 5.40 2.46
N ALA A 88 15.97 6.62 2.75
CA ALA A 88 14.71 7.10 2.22
C ALA A 88 14.74 7.24 0.69
N ASP A 89 15.89 7.64 0.14
CA ASP A 89 16.21 7.65 -1.28
C ASP A 89 16.12 6.25 -1.92
N VAL A 90 16.73 5.25 -1.29
CA VAL A 90 16.68 3.86 -1.75
C VAL A 90 15.25 3.31 -1.65
N THR A 91 14.54 3.62 -0.57
CA THR A 91 13.14 3.20 -0.36
C THR A 91 12.24 3.81 -1.43
N ALA A 92 12.38 5.12 -1.70
CA ALA A 92 11.62 5.80 -2.74
C ALA A 92 11.87 5.17 -4.12
N LEU A 93 13.13 4.88 -4.46
CA LEU A 93 13.47 4.20 -5.70
C LEU A 93 12.87 2.79 -5.76
N GLY A 94 12.94 2.01 -4.68
CA GLY A 94 12.35 0.67 -4.59
C GLY A 94 10.84 0.69 -4.80
N ILE A 95 10.14 1.67 -4.21
CA ILE A 95 8.69 1.87 -4.40
C ILE A 95 8.38 2.21 -5.85
N LEU A 96 9.08 3.18 -6.45
CA LEU A 96 8.85 3.56 -7.84
C LEU A 96 9.15 2.40 -8.80
N ALA A 97 10.17 1.60 -8.51
CA ALA A 97 10.49 0.41 -9.28
C ALA A 97 9.40 -0.67 -9.19
N GLU A 98 8.86 -0.92 -7.98
CA GLU A 98 7.75 -1.89 -7.80
C GLU A 98 6.47 -1.41 -8.50
N VAL A 99 6.11 -0.14 -8.33
CA VAL A 99 4.98 0.49 -9.03
C VAL A 99 5.11 0.33 -10.55
N THR A 100 6.31 0.57 -11.08
CA THR A 100 6.59 0.42 -12.52
C THR A 100 6.48 -1.04 -12.95
N ALA A 101 7.04 -1.96 -12.17
CA ALA A 101 6.97 -3.39 -12.44
C ALA A 101 5.51 -3.86 -12.49
N VAL A 102 4.69 -3.52 -11.49
CA VAL A 102 3.26 -3.86 -11.47
C VAL A 102 2.53 -3.28 -12.69
N ARG A 103 2.78 -2.01 -13.04
CA ARG A 103 2.16 -1.36 -14.19
C ARG A 103 2.41 -2.07 -15.51
N PHE A 104 3.60 -2.64 -15.71
CA PHE A 104 3.99 -3.28 -16.95
C PHE A 104 4.03 -4.82 -16.87
N GLY A 105 3.59 -5.42 -15.75
CA GLY A 105 3.65 -6.87 -15.53
C GLY A 105 5.08 -7.42 -15.39
N GLY A 106 6.04 -6.58 -15.01
CA GLY A 106 7.43 -6.96 -14.78
C GLY A 106 7.64 -7.66 -13.43
N SER A 107 8.63 -8.56 -13.37
CA SER A 107 8.99 -9.27 -12.14
C SER A 107 9.99 -8.53 -11.24
N GLY A 108 10.66 -7.50 -11.76
CA GLY A 108 11.78 -6.84 -11.07
C GLY A 108 13.03 -7.71 -10.96
N SER A 109 13.05 -8.89 -11.57
CA SER A 109 14.24 -9.75 -11.69
C SER A 109 15.06 -9.41 -12.94
N PRO A 110 16.38 -9.64 -12.95
CA PRO A 110 17.24 -9.49 -14.13
C PRO A 110 16.86 -10.40 -15.30
#